data_AF-A0A2U3MYD8-F1
#
_entry.id   AF-A0A2U3MYD8-F1
#
_cell.length_a   1.000
_cell.length_b   1.000
_cell.length_c   1.000
_cell.angle_alpha   90.00
_cell.angle_beta   90.00
_cell.angle_gamma   90.00
#
_symmetry.space_group_name_H-M   'P 1'
#
loop_
_entity.id
_entity.type
_entity.pdbx_description
1 polymer ?
#
loop_
_entity_poly.entity_id
_entity_poly.type
_entity_poly.pdbx_seq_one_letter_code
_entity_poly.pdbx_strand_id
1 'polypeptide(L)' 'MNIEADLKNPLVPTDQERSEAKNLPLGWIYRIDPHYNESTEVPPSAIIGAWEVDARGEIIENFVPNPKYKKSE' A
#
# COMPACT_ATOMS: atom_id res chain seq x y z
N MET A 1 -8.31 14.06 -9.31
CA MET A 1 -7.46 13.13 -8.55
C MET A 1 -6.07 13.26 -9.14
N ASN A 2 -5.11 13.84 -8.42
CA ASN A 2 -3.79 14.15 -8.95
C ASN A 2 -2.79 13.14 -8.40
N ILE A 3 -2.74 11.99 -9.07
CA ILE A 3 -2.00 10.77 -8.69
C ILE A 3 -0.51 11.03 -8.38
N GLU A 4 0.07 12.07 -8.98
CA GLU A 4 1.48 12.48 -8.73
C GLU A 4 1.70 13.15 -7.36
N ALA A 5 0.67 13.74 -6.75
CA ALA A 5 0.77 14.40 -5.45
C ALA A 5 0.67 13.39 -4.29
N ASP A 6 -0.16 12.35 -4.44
CA ASP A 6 -0.37 11.33 -3.40
C ASP A 6 0.86 10.44 -3.19
N LEU A 7 1.73 10.30 -4.19
CA LEU A 7 3.00 9.58 -4.09
C LEU A 7 4.11 10.38 -3.36
N LYS A 8 3.93 11.68 -3.09
CA LYS A 8 4.95 12.51 -2.41
C LYS A 8 5.00 12.30 -0.90
N ASN A 9 4.00 11.64 -0.29
CA ASN A 9 4.09 11.20 1.09
C ASN A 9 3.70 9.71 1.21
N PRO A 10 4.68 8.78 1.16
CA PRO A 10 4.40 7.34 1.22
C PRO A 10 3.79 6.89 2.55
N LEU A 11 3.61 7.81 3.52
CA LEU A 11 3.07 7.56 4.85
C LEU A 11 1.60 7.99 5.01
N VAL A 12 0.87 8.28 3.93
CA VAL A 12 -0.58 8.51 4.01
C VAL A 12 -1.30 7.46 3.18
N PRO A 13 -2.25 6.70 3.76
CA PRO A 13 -3.06 5.76 2.99
C PRO A 13 -3.96 6.49 1.98
N THR A 14 -4.06 5.95 0.77
CA THR A 14 -4.97 6.46 -0.27
C THR A 14 -6.42 6.07 0.03
N ASP A 15 -7.38 6.73 -0.62
CA ASP A 15 -8.79 6.35 -0.51
C ASP A 15 -9.07 4.93 -1.01
N GLN A 16 -8.32 4.46 -2.03
CA GLN A 16 -8.43 3.10 -2.53
C GLN A 16 -7.97 2.08 -1.48
N GLU A 17 -6.83 2.31 -0.84
CA GLU A 17 -6.32 1.44 0.22
C GLU A 17 -7.28 1.42 1.43
N ARG A 18 -7.84 2.58 1.80
CA ARG A 18 -8.86 2.66 2.86
C ARG A 18 -10.14 1.90 2.48
N SER A 19 -10.52 1.93 1.20
CA SER A 19 -11.66 1.16 0.70
C SER A 19 -11.39 -0.34 0.74
N GLU A 20 -10.20 -0.78 0.32
CA GLU A 20 -9.80 -2.18 0.34
C GLU A 20 -9.71 -2.74 1.77
N ALA A 21 -9.21 -1.94 2.73
CA ALA A 21 -9.13 -2.32 4.14
C ALA A 21 -10.48 -2.76 4.73
N LYS A 22 -11.59 -2.22 4.22
CA LYS A 22 -12.94 -2.61 4.66
C LYS A 22 -13.27 -4.07 4.35
N ASN A 23 -12.60 -4.66 3.38
CA ASN A 23 -12.76 -6.07 3.01
C ASN A 23 -11.76 -6.99 3.75
N LEU A 24 -10.78 -6.44 4.45
CA LEU A 24 -9.66 -7.17 5.07
C LEU A 24 -9.46 -6.79 6.56
N PRO A 25 -10.48 -6.96 7.43
CA PRO A 25 -10.33 -6.67 8.86
C PRO A 25 -9.28 -7.60 9.50
N LEU A 26 -8.49 -7.06 10.43
CA LEU A 26 -7.34 -7.74 11.04
C LEU A 26 -6.28 -8.23 10.02
N GLY A 27 -6.26 -7.62 8.84
CA GLY A 27 -5.40 -7.95 7.72
C GLY A 27 -4.33 -6.90 7.43
N TRP A 28 -3.84 -6.93 6.20
CA TRP A 28 -2.81 -6.02 5.70
C TRP A 28 -3.21 -5.49 4.33
N ILE A 29 -2.98 -4.20 4.10
CA ILE A 29 -3.06 -3.58 2.76
C ILE A 29 -1.66 -3.31 2.27
N TYR A 30 -1.31 -3.87 1.12
CA TYR A 30 0.02 -3.73 0.52
C TYR A 30 0.04 -2.58 -0.46
N ARG A 31 1.03 -1.70 -0.33
CA ARG A 31 1.29 -0.66 -1.31
C ARG A 31 2.30 -1.15 -2.33
N ILE A 32 1.89 -1.20 -3.58
CA ILE A 32 2.72 -1.64 -4.71
C ILE A 32 3.25 -0.42 -5.45
N ASP A 33 4.48 -0.49 -5.94
CA ASP A 33 5.06 0.54 -6.79
C ASP A 33 4.27 0.66 -8.10
N PRO A 34 3.75 1.84 -8.46
CA PRO A 34 2.89 2.03 -9.63
C PRO A 34 3.48 1.59 -10.98
N HIS A 35 4.81 1.42 -11.07
CA HIS A 35 5.45 0.88 -12.28
C HIS A 35 5.17 -0.63 -12.47
N TYR A 36 4.69 -1.32 -11.44
CA TYR A 36 4.31 -2.72 -11.49
C TYR A 36 2.80 -2.84 -11.66
N ASN A 37 2.40 -3.77 -12.53
CA ASN A 37 1.00 -4.07 -12.78
C ASN A 37 0.58 -5.30 -11.94
N GLU A 38 -0.51 -5.16 -11.19
CA GLU A 38 -1.13 -6.24 -10.41
C GLU A 38 -1.67 -7.40 -11.26
N SER A 39 -1.83 -7.20 -12.58
CA SER A 39 -2.18 -8.27 -13.54
C SER A 39 -1.06 -9.29 -13.75
N THR A 40 0.14 -9.05 -13.20
CA THR A 40 1.27 -9.98 -13.21
C THR A 40 1.70 -10.31 -11.79
N GLU A 41 2.43 -11.41 -11.60
CA GLU A 41 3.04 -11.73 -10.31
C GLU A 41 3.87 -10.54 -9.80
N VAL A 42 3.44 -9.95 -8.68
CA VAL A 42 4.10 -8.79 -8.08
C VAL A 42 5.32 -9.29 -7.31
N PRO A 43 6.55 -8.97 -7.73
CA PRO A 43 7.73 -9.44 -7.01
C PRO A 43 7.82 -8.75 -5.63
N PRO A 44 8.42 -9.39 -4.61
CA PRO A 44 8.57 -8.77 -3.30
C PRO A 44 9.33 -7.43 -3.33
N SER A 45 10.13 -7.15 -4.36
CA SER A 45 10.84 -5.87 -4.53
C SER A 45 9.95 -4.74 -5.04
N ALA A 46 8.76 -5.03 -5.56
CA ALA A 46 7.77 -4.06 -6.02
C ALA A 46 6.84 -3.56 -4.90
N ILE A 47 6.83 -4.23 -3.74
CA ILE A 47 6.02 -3.83 -2.60
C ILE A 47 6.77 -2.74 -1.86
N ILE A 48 6.21 -1.53 -1.79
CA ILE A 48 6.76 -0.38 -1.06
C ILE A 48 6.69 -0.65 0.46
N GLY A 49 5.57 -1.20 0.91
CA GLY A 49 5.31 -1.51 2.31
C GLY A 49 3.86 -1.93 2.52
N ALA A 50 3.42 -1.94 3.77
CA ALA A 50 2.06 -2.34 4.12
C ALA A 50 1.47 -1.53 5.28
N TRP A 51 0.14 -1.47 5.29
CA TRP A 51 -0.68 -0.94 6.36
C TRP A 51 -1.32 -2.08 7.14
N GLU A 52 -1.28 -2.03 8.47
CA GLU A 52 -2.07 -2.92 9.32
C GLU A 52 -3.53 -2.44 9.34
N VAL A 53 -4.48 -3.38 9.36
CA VAL A 53 -5.91 -3.09 9.40
C VAL A 53 -6.51 -3.59 10.70
N ASP A 54 -7.29 -2.75 11.36
CA ASP A 54 -7.95 -3.10 12.61
C ASP A 54 -9.20 -4.00 12.39
N ALA A 55 -9.87 -4.36 13.49
CA ALA A 55 -11.07 -5.20 13.46
C ALA A 55 -12.28 -4.57 12.74
N ARG A 56 -12.25 -3.26 12.48
CA ARG A 56 -13.31 -2.51 11.79
C ARG A 56 -12.99 -2.29 10.31
N GLY A 57 -11.90 -2.86 9.82
CA GLY A 57 -11.43 -2.60 8.46
C GLY A 57 -10.89 -1.19 8.29
N GLU A 58 -10.35 -0.58 9.35
CA GLU A 58 -9.71 0.73 9.32
C GLU A 58 -8.20 0.56 9.31
N ILE A 59 -7.51 1.30 8.43
CA ILE A 59 -6.05 1.32 8.42
C ILE A 59 -5.55 1.99 9.69
N ILE A 60 -4.70 1.27 10.42
CA ILE A 60 -3.89 1.83 11.49
C ILE A 60 -2.79 2.65 10.81
N GLU A 61 -2.63 3.92 11.16
CA GLU A 61 -1.65 4.85 10.53
C GLU A 61 -0.19 4.54 10.95
N ASN A 62 0.19 3.27 10.87
CA ASN A 62 1.51 2.72 11.15
C ASN A 62 2.03 2.00 9.89
N PHE A 63 2.58 2.75 8.95
CA PHE A 63 3.12 2.18 7.72
C PHE A 63 4.37 1.36 8.02
N VAL A 64 4.38 0.11 7.58
CA VAL A 64 5.54 -0.78 7.69
C VAL A 64 6.27 -0.81 6.35
N PRO A 65 7.42 -0.13 6.20
CA PRO A 65 8.17 -0.15 4.95
C PRO A 65 8.78 -1.53 4.70
N ASN A 66 8.77 -1.98 3.44
CA ASN A 66 9.39 -3.23 3.06
C ASN A 66 10.90 -3.04 2.82
N PRO A 67 11.80 -3.67 3.61
CA PRO A 67 13.25 -3.50 3.45
C PRO A 67 13.78 -4.10 2.14
N LYS A 68 12.99 -4.91 1.45
CA LYS A 68 13.32 -5.47 0.12
C LYS A 68 12.87 -4.59 -1.03
N TYR A 69 12.12 -3.51 -0.76
CA TYR A 69 11.69 -2.57 -1.78
C TYR A 69 12.90 -2.00 -2.51
N LYS A 70 12.88 -2.11 -3.84
CA LYS A 70 13.87 -1.47 -4.71
C LYS A 70 13.09 -0.57 -5.65
N LYS A 71 13.22 0.73 -5.43
CA LYS A 71 12.57 1.74 -6.27
C LYS A 71 12.93 1.46 -7.74
N SER A 72 11.93 1.30 -8.59
CA SER A 72 12.13 1.25 -10.03
C SER A 72 12.55 2.64 -10.53
N GLU A 73 13.57 2.68 -11.39
CA GLU A 73 14.01 3.90 -12.08
C GLU A 73 13.07 4.32 -13.21
#